data_AF-A0A7W0PXE9-F1
#
_entry.id   AF-A0A7W0PXE9-F1
#
_cell.length_a   1.000
_cell.length_b   1.000
_cell.length_c   1.000
_cell.angle_alpha   90.00
_cell.angle_beta   90.00
_cell.angle_gamma   90.00
#
_symmetry.space_group_name_H-M   'P 1'
#
loop_
_entity.id
_entity.type
_entity.pdbx_description
1 polymer ?
#
loop_
_entity_poly.entity_id
_entity_poly.type
_entity_poly.pdbx_seq_one_letter_code
_entity_poly.pdbx_strand_id
1 'polypeptide(L)'
;MATAQDRRLTDSGIEVKPVYTADDLPPGALELPGEFPFTRGPNPTMYRGRPWTIRQYAGFGSAEETNARFRYLLERGQTGLSVAFDLPTQLGYDSDDPLAEGEVGRTGVAIDSLADMEILLEGIPLAEVSTSMTINAPATLLLLLYELVAEGQGVSGDKLRGTVQNDVLKEYVARGNYIFPPRPSMRLTTDLFAYCEERLPRWNTISISGYHIREAGASAAQELAFTLSNGIAYCEAAIAAGLSPDEFGERLSFFFNAHNHFFQEVAKFRAARRLWAEIMRERFVERVRVDRLGAPADRRERLDGDAHDVVLRLLGGERRSTGLCV
;
A
#
# COMPACT_ATOMS: atom_id res chain seq x y z
N MET A 1 -17.72 35.10 -31.10
CA MET A 1 -18.59 34.04 -30.58
C MET A 1 -17.78 32.76 -30.60
N ALA A 2 -17.28 32.29 -29.45
CA ALA A 2 -16.64 30.99 -29.37
C ALA A 2 -17.72 29.92 -29.55
N THR A 3 -17.62 29.14 -30.62
CA THR A 3 -18.52 28.02 -30.89
C THR A 3 -18.37 26.98 -29.78
N ALA A 4 -19.45 26.25 -29.50
CA ALA A 4 -19.61 25.31 -28.38
C ALA A 4 -18.76 24.02 -28.49
N GLN A 5 -17.47 24.14 -28.82
CA GLN A 5 -16.63 23.03 -29.29
C GLN A 5 -15.30 22.84 -28.56
N ASP A 6 -15.05 23.43 -27.38
CA ASP A 6 -13.71 23.31 -26.75
C ASP A 6 -13.72 23.09 -25.23
N ARG A 7 -14.71 22.34 -24.71
CA ARG A 7 -14.64 21.84 -23.32
C ARG A 7 -13.62 20.71 -23.25
N ARG A 8 -12.52 20.92 -22.53
CA ARG A 8 -11.54 19.87 -22.26
C ARG A 8 -11.87 19.19 -20.94
N LEU A 9 -12.06 17.88 -20.99
CA LEU A 9 -12.34 17.05 -19.83
C LEU A 9 -11.14 16.12 -19.57
N THR A 10 -10.82 15.88 -18.32
CA THR A 10 -9.99 14.74 -17.91
C THR A 10 -10.75 13.42 -18.12
N ASP A 11 -10.06 12.29 -18.03
CA ASP A 11 -10.68 10.95 -17.99
C ASP A 11 -11.69 10.74 -16.84
N SER A 12 -11.67 11.60 -15.81
CA SER A 12 -12.61 11.57 -14.69
C SER A 12 -13.78 12.54 -14.89
N GLY A 13 -13.94 13.11 -16.09
CA GLY A 13 -15.03 14.05 -16.39
C GLY A 13 -14.86 15.44 -15.79
N ILE A 14 -13.70 15.75 -15.19
CA ILE A 14 -13.39 17.07 -14.63
C ILE A 14 -13.05 18.03 -15.77
N GLU A 15 -13.74 19.16 -15.83
CA GLU A 15 -13.49 20.23 -16.80
C GLU A 15 -12.23 21.02 -16.47
N VAL A 16 -11.37 21.20 -17.47
CA VAL A 16 -10.12 21.93 -17.37
C VAL A 16 -10.28 23.25 -18.11
N LYS A 17 -10.28 24.36 -17.38
CA LYS A 17 -10.29 25.71 -17.96
C LYS A 17 -8.99 25.96 -18.75
N PRO A 18 -9.05 26.73 -19.85
CA PRO A 18 -7.84 27.13 -20.57
C PRO A 18 -6.84 27.93 -19.73
N VAL A 19 -7.35 28.71 -18.76
CA VAL A 19 -6.56 29.54 -17.84
C VAL A 19 -7.20 29.47 -16.45
N TYR A 20 -6.36 29.34 -15.42
CA TYR A 20 -6.72 29.49 -14.01
C TYR A 20 -6.07 30.77 -13.47
N THR A 21 -6.81 31.54 -12.68
CA THR A 21 -6.39 32.81 -12.08
C THR A 21 -6.47 32.76 -10.55
N ALA A 22 -6.11 33.86 -9.88
CA ALA A 22 -6.25 33.95 -8.42
C ALA A 22 -7.70 33.75 -7.95
N ASP A 23 -8.69 34.09 -8.79
CA ASP A 23 -10.12 33.91 -8.49
C ASP A 23 -10.55 32.44 -8.44
N ASP A 24 -9.72 31.52 -8.96
CA ASP A 24 -9.96 30.07 -8.93
C ASP A 24 -9.35 29.38 -7.70
N LEU A 25 -8.65 30.11 -6.83
CA LEU A 25 -8.04 29.53 -5.64
C LEU A 25 -9.08 29.24 -4.54
N PRO A 26 -9.01 28.08 -3.86
CA PRO A 26 -9.85 27.83 -2.71
C PRO A 26 -9.48 28.79 -1.55
N PRO A 27 -10.44 29.16 -0.69
CA PRO A 27 -10.16 29.93 0.52
C PRO A 27 -9.11 29.21 1.39
N GLY A 28 -8.13 29.95 1.92
CA GLY A 28 -7.11 29.38 2.81
C GLY A 28 -6.05 28.49 2.12
N ALA A 29 -5.77 28.68 0.83
CA ALA A 29 -4.89 27.83 0.01
C ALA A 29 -3.43 27.63 0.49
N LEU A 30 -3.00 28.29 1.56
CA LEU A 30 -1.63 28.23 2.08
C LEU A 30 -1.50 27.23 3.23
N GLU A 31 -1.64 25.95 2.92
CA GLU A 31 -1.28 24.86 3.84
C GLU A 31 0.24 24.65 3.86
N LEU A 32 0.73 24.02 4.93
CA LEU A 32 2.12 23.59 5.09
C LEU A 32 2.23 22.05 4.96
N PRO A 33 3.35 21.51 4.44
CA PRO A 33 3.59 20.07 4.47
C PRO A 33 3.86 19.61 5.92
N GLY A 34 3.47 18.38 6.27
CA GLY A 34 3.57 17.85 7.63
C GLY A 34 2.56 18.43 8.63
N GLU A 35 1.61 19.24 8.15
CA GLU A 35 0.51 19.75 8.97
C GLU A 35 -0.82 19.27 8.39
N PHE A 36 -1.78 18.96 9.27
CA PHE A 36 -3.13 18.59 8.88
C PHE A 36 -3.75 19.65 7.95
N PRO A 37 -4.39 19.28 6.82
CA PRO A 37 -4.78 17.94 6.37
C PRO A 37 -3.76 17.28 5.42
N PHE A 38 -2.48 17.61 5.53
CA PHE A 38 -1.36 16.98 4.81
C PHE A 38 -1.45 17.05 3.28
N THR A 39 -2.27 17.96 2.71
CA THR A 39 -2.44 18.10 1.27
C THR A 39 -1.10 18.29 0.56
N ARG A 40 -0.15 18.99 1.19
CA ARG A 40 1.19 19.29 0.62
C ARG A 40 2.25 18.24 0.88
N GLY A 41 1.94 17.21 1.65
CA GLY A 41 2.83 16.09 1.96
C GLY A 41 2.78 15.73 3.44
N PRO A 42 3.05 14.47 3.79
CA PRO A 42 3.01 14.00 5.18
C PRO A 42 4.19 14.47 6.03
N ASN A 43 5.32 14.88 5.42
CA ASN A 43 6.52 15.28 6.18
C ASN A 43 6.85 16.76 5.95
N PRO A 44 7.25 17.54 6.97
CA PRO A 44 7.59 18.95 6.82
C PRO A 44 8.70 19.24 5.80
N THR A 45 9.72 18.38 5.76
CA THR A 45 10.88 18.57 4.86
C THR A 45 10.75 17.85 3.52
N MET A 46 9.80 16.92 3.39
CA MET A 46 9.64 16.03 2.23
C MET A 46 11.00 15.56 1.66
N TYR A 47 11.17 15.67 0.35
CA TYR A 47 12.34 15.19 -0.39
C TYR A 47 13.61 16.02 -0.17
N ARG A 48 13.53 17.17 0.52
CA ARG A 48 14.73 17.92 0.95
C ARG A 48 15.37 17.28 2.19
N GLY A 49 14.58 16.59 3.01
CA GLY A 49 15.08 15.81 4.14
C GLY A 49 15.51 14.40 3.70
N ARG A 50 14.60 13.66 3.07
CA ARG A 50 14.88 12.31 2.55
C ARG A 50 14.17 12.09 1.20
N PRO A 51 14.88 11.68 0.13
CA PRO A 51 14.24 11.28 -1.13
C PRO A 51 13.25 10.14 -0.95
N TRP A 52 12.32 9.97 -1.90
CA TRP A 52 11.46 8.78 -1.89
C TRP A 52 12.31 7.51 -2.04
N THR A 53 11.80 6.39 -1.50
CA THR A 53 12.50 5.11 -1.62
C THR A 53 12.36 4.60 -3.05
N ILE A 54 13.48 4.32 -3.71
CA ILE A 54 13.49 3.61 -4.99
C ILE A 54 13.41 2.12 -4.67
N ARG A 55 12.28 1.49 -5.02
CA ARG A 55 12.02 0.09 -4.74
C ARG A 55 11.57 -0.60 -6.03
N GLN A 56 12.50 -1.28 -6.69
CA GLN A 56 12.18 -2.03 -7.90
C GLN A 56 11.43 -3.30 -7.54
N TYR A 57 10.35 -3.55 -8.28
CA TYR A 57 9.58 -4.79 -8.21
C TYR A 57 10.41 -5.92 -8.83
N ALA A 58 10.75 -6.94 -8.05
CA ALA A 58 11.62 -8.03 -8.48
C ALA A 58 11.14 -9.38 -7.94
N GLY A 59 11.38 -10.44 -8.69
CA GLY A 59 10.90 -11.79 -8.40
C GLY A 59 10.55 -12.45 -9.72
N PHE A 60 11.25 -13.53 -10.04
CA PHE A 60 11.05 -14.31 -11.26
C PHE A 60 11.78 -15.65 -11.09
N GLY A 61 11.16 -16.75 -11.51
CA GLY A 61 11.76 -18.07 -11.49
C GLY A 61 11.89 -18.63 -10.07
N SER A 62 13.03 -19.24 -9.76
CA SER A 62 13.24 -19.91 -8.47
C SER A 62 13.61 -18.94 -7.34
N ALA A 63 13.58 -19.45 -6.10
CA ALA A 63 14.04 -18.72 -4.92
C ALA A 63 15.52 -18.33 -5.03
N GLU A 64 16.38 -19.20 -5.57
CA GLU A 64 17.80 -18.95 -5.80
C GLU A 64 18.02 -17.82 -6.82
N GLU A 65 17.31 -17.86 -7.95
CA GLU A 65 17.42 -16.84 -9.00
C GLU A 65 16.96 -15.48 -8.49
N THR A 66 15.88 -15.45 -7.73
CA THR A 66 15.37 -14.23 -7.10
C THR A 66 16.30 -13.72 -6.00
N ASN A 67 16.89 -14.59 -5.17
CA ASN A 67 17.90 -14.20 -4.18
C ASN A 67 19.12 -13.56 -4.84
N ALA A 68 19.68 -14.20 -5.88
CA ALA A 68 20.81 -13.66 -6.63
C ALA A 68 20.49 -12.26 -7.20
N ARG A 69 19.25 -12.06 -7.67
CA ARG A 69 18.77 -10.75 -8.11
C ARG A 69 18.66 -9.75 -6.97
N PHE A 70 18.17 -10.14 -5.79
CA PHE A 70 18.12 -9.26 -4.63
C PHE A 70 19.51 -8.79 -4.21
N ARG A 71 20.49 -9.70 -4.11
CA ARG A 71 21.87 -9.36 -3.77
C ARG A 71 22.47 -8.39 -4.78
N TYR A 72 22.29 -8.66 -6.08
CA TYR A 72 22.69 -7.74 -7.14
C TYR A 72 22.10 -6.34 -6.99
N LEU A 73 20.80 -6.23 -6.67
CA LEU A 73 20.13 -4.93 -6.50
C LEU A 73 20.66 -4.17 -5.27
N LEU A 74 20.87 -4.87 -4.15
CA LEU A 74 21.44 -4.29 -2.93
C LEU A 74 22.86 -3.77 -3.17
N GLU A 75 23.72 -4.53 -3.86
CA GLU A 75 25.06 -4.12 -4.26
C GLU A 75 25.07 -2.88 -5.16
N ARG A 76 23.99 -2.64 -5.90
CA ARG A 76 23.80 -1.45 -6.75
C ARG A 76 23.12 -0.27 -6.03
N GLY A 77 22.99 -0.35 -4.71
CA GLY A 77 22.50 0.74 -3.87
C GLY A 77 20.98 0.79 -3.69
N GLN A 78 20.27 -0.29 -4.07
CA GLN A 78 18.85 -0.40 -3.71
C GLN A 78 18.73 -0.55 -2.18
N THR A 79 17.90 0.27 -1.55
CA THR A 79 17.77 0.33 -0.08
C THR A 79 16.57 -0.45 0.47
N GLY A 80 15.87 -1.20 -0.39
CA GLY A 80 14.73 -2.00 0.01
C GLY A 80 14.29 -2.95 -1.10
N LEU A 81 13.88 -4.16 -0.74
CA LEU A 81 13.50 -5.22 -1.68
C LEU A 81 12.00 -5.22 -1.93
N SER A 82 11.56 -5.61 -3.12
CA SER A 82 10.15 -5.91 -3.35
C SER A 82 10.05 -7.27 -3.97
N VAL A 83 9.32 -8.17 -3.31
CA VAL A 83 9.12 -9.56 -3.71
C VAL A 83 7.82 -9.66 -4.52
N ALA A 84 7.95 -10.18 -5.73
CA ALA A 84 6.84 -10.66 -6.56
C ALA A 84 6.74 -12.17 -6.43
N PHE A 85 5.58 -12.68 -6.02
CA PHE A 85 5.30 -14.12 -5.97
C PHE A 85 4.60 -14.56 -7.25
N ASP A 86 4.77 -15.82 -7.63
CA ASP A 86 4.07 -16.38 -8.79
C ASP A 86 2.56 -16.52 -8.54
N LEU A 87 1.82 -16.98 -9.55
CA LEU A 87 0.37 -17.13 -9.43
C LEU A 87 -0.03 -18.26 -8.47
N PRO A 88 0.57 -19.47 -8.52
CA PRO A 88 0.31 -20.55 -7.56
C PRO A 88 0.45 -20.11 -6.10
N THR A 89 1.59 -19.53 -5.71
CA THR A 89 1.81 -19.02 -4.35
C THR A 89 0.77 -17.95 -3.97
N GLN A 90 0.39 -17.08 -4.91
CA GLN A 90 -0.65 -16.05 -4.65
C GLN A 90 -2.05 -16.64 -4.43
N LEU A 91 -2.35 -17.79 -5.02
CA LEU A 91 -3.61 -18.51 -4.90
C LEU A 91 -3.58 -19.63 -3.84
N GLY A 92 -2.44 -19.81 -3.16
CA GLY A 92 -2.29 -20.79 -2.09
C GLY A 92 -2.23 -22.24 -2.59
N TYR A 93 -1.70 -22.44 -3.80
CA TYR A 93 -1.36 -23.76 -4.34
C TYR A 93 0.14 -24.01 -4.18
N ASP A 94 0.48 -25.25 -3.84
CA ASP A 94 1.86 -25.75 -3.93
C ASP A 94 2.23 -25.96 -5.40
N SER A 95 3.52 -25.89 -5.72
CA SER A 95 4.01 -26.00 -7.10
C SER A 95 3.73 -27.35 -7.79
N ASP A 96 3.38 -28.39 -7.05
CA ASP A 96 2.99 -29.71 -7.59
C ASP A 96 1.47 -29.90 -7.74
N ASP A 97 0.66 -28.88 -7.40
CA ASP A 97 -0.78 -28.91 -7.64
C ASP A 97 -1.07 -28.92 -9.16
N PRO A 98 -1.98 -29.77 -9.66
CA PRO A 98 -2.34 -29.79 -11.08
C PRO A 98 -2.83 -28.43 -11.63
N LEU A 99 -3.39 -27.55 -10.81
CA LEU A 99 -3.81 -26.20 -11.19
C LEU A 99 -2.64 -25.21 -11.30
N ALA A 100 -1.48 -25.54 -10.74
CA ALA A 100 -0.27 -24.73 -10.82
C ALA A 100 0.53 -24.96 -12.12
N GLU A 101 0.22 -26.02 -12.87
CA GLU A 101 0.95 -26.42 -14.08
C GLU A 101 1.05 -25.26 -15.08
N GLY A 102 2.29 -24.91 -15.45
CA GLY A 102 2.58 -23.83 -16.41
C GLY A 102 2.66 -22.42 -15.81
N GLU A 103 2.34 -22.24 -14.53
CA GLU A 103 2.36 -20.94 -13.85
C GLU A 103 3.43 -20.81 -12.75
N VAL A 104 4.02 -21.93 -12.31
CA VAL A 104 5.11 -21.99 -11.33
C VAL A 104 6.31 -21.14 -11.79
N GLY A 105 6.71 -20.17 -10.97
CA GLY A 105 7.85 -19.28 -11.23
C GLY A 105 7.67 -18.29 -12.39
N ARG A 106 6.51 -18.28 -13.07
CA ARG A 106 6.32 -17.56 -14.34
C ARG A 106 6.21 -16.05 -14.16
N THR A 107 5.49 -15.62 -13.13
CA THR A 107 5.16 -14.20 -12.88
C THR A 107 5.81 -13.63 -11.62
N GLY A 108 6.55 -14.47 -10.90
CA GLY A 108 7.20 -14.16 -9.64
C GLY A 108 7.98 -15.38 -9.14
N VAL A 109 8.48 -15.30 -7.90
CA VAL A 109 9.13 -16.43 -7.24
C VAL A 109 8.08 -17.43 -6.72
N ALA A 110 8.35 -18.72 -6.91
CA ALA A 110 7.58 -19.82 -6.30
C ALA A 110 8.03 -20.02 -4.84
N ILE A 111 7.07 -20.05 -3.91
CA ILE A 111 7.29 -20.36 -2.49
C ILE A 111 6.21 -21.34 -2.05
N ASP A 112 6.62 -22.57 -1.73
CA ASP A 112 5.73 -23.62 -1.22
C ASP A 112 5.93 -23.83 0.29
N SER A 113 7.14 -23.55 0.78
CA SER A 113 7.57 -23.93 2.13
C SER A 113 8.48 -22.90 2.80
N LEU A 114 8.82 -23.16 4.08
CA LEU A 114 9.83 -22.38 4.78
C LEU A 114 11.21 -22.49 4.10
N ALA A 115 11.55 -23.66 3.54
CA ALA A 115 12.84 -23.87 2.87
C ALA A 115 13.02 -22.95 1.67
N ASP A 116 11.95 -22.71 0.90
CA ASP A 116 12.00 -21.78 -0.24
C ASP A 116 12.19 -20.33 0.23
N MET A 117 11.54 -19.95 1.34
CA MET A 117 11.73 -18.62 1.94
C MET A 117 13.15 -18.45 2.51
N GLU A 118 13.74 -19.51 3.09
CA GLU A 118 15.12 -19.52 3.56
C GLU A 118 16.10 -19.26 2.41
N ILE A 119 15.92 -19.97 1.29
CA ILE A 119 16.71 -19.77 0.06
C ILE A 119 16.52 -18.34 -0.48
N LEU A 120 15.27 -17.88 -0.58
CA LEU A 120 14.94 -16.54 -1.09
C LEU A 120 15.66 -15.43 -0.32
N LEU A 121 15.79 -15.57 1.00
CA LEU A 121 16.34 -14.56 1.90
C LEU A 121 17.77 -14.86 2.37
N GLU A 122 18.42 -15.88 1.79
CA GLU A 122 19.77 -16.29 2.19
C GLU A 122 20.78 -15.15 2.05
N GLY A 123 21.43 -14.80 3.16
CA GLY A 123 22.45 -13.76 3.24
C GLY A 123 21.94 -12.34 3.00
N ILE A 124 20.63 -12.10 3.04
CA ILE A 124 20.04 -10.76 3.03
C ILE A 124 20.03 -10.22 4.47
N PRO A 125 20.55 -9.01 4.75
CA PRO A 125 20.57 -8.46 6.12
C PRO A 125 19.19 -7.91 6.52
N LEU A 126 18.29 -8.79 6.99
CA LEU A 126 16.87 -8.49 7.26
C LEU A 126 16.63 -7.43 8.36
N ALA A 127 17.61 -7.18 9.22
CA ALA A 127 17.56 -6.10 10.23
C ALA A 127 17.78 -4.70 9.62
N GLU A 128 18.38 -4.61 8.44
CA GLU A 128 18.80 -3.36 7.81
C GLU A 128 17.96 -3.03 6.58
N VAL A 129 17.57 -4.06 5.83
CA VAL A 129 16.83 -3.92 4.58
C VAL A 129 15.34 -3.94 4.85
N SER A 130 14.61 -3.01 4.22
CA SER A 130 13.15 -3.07 4.24
C SER A 130 12.63 -3.93 3.10
N THR A 131 11.70 -4.85 3.36
CA THR A 131 11.11 -5.74 2.33
C THR A 131 9.62 -5.46 2.11
N SER A 132 9.20 -5.36 0.85
CA SER A 132 7.80 -5.26 0.46
C SER A 132 7.38 -6.57 -0.20
N MET A 133 6.31 -7.18 0.27
CA MET A 133 5.76 -8.43 -0.27
C MET A 133 4.43 -8.12 -0.95
N THR A 134 4.39 -8.23 -2.28
CA THR A 134 3.13 -8.06 -3.04
C THR A 134 2.34 -9.35 -3.01
N ILE A 135 1.76 -9.62 -1.84
CA ILE A 135 0.98 -10.81 -1.52
C ILE A 135 -0.29 -10.40 -0.78
N ASN A 136 -1.41 -11.09 -1.04
CA ASN A 136 -2.73 -10.72 -0.52
C ASN A 136 -3.40 -11.87 0.21
N ALA A 137 -4.10 -12.77 -0.48
CA ALA A 137 -4.86 -13.82 0.17
C ALA A 137 -4.04 -14.70 1.16
N PRO A 138 -2.78 -15.08 0.85
CA PRO A 138 -1.93 -15.81 1.79
C PRO A 138 -0.94 -14.91 2.55
N ALA A 139 -1.16 -13.59 2.62
CA ALA A 139 -0.21 -12.64 3.20
C ALA A 139 0.19 -12.98 4.65
N THR A 140 -0.75 -13.45 5.47
CA THR A 140 -0.47 -13.87 6.85
C THR A 140 0.51 -15.04 6.92
N LEU A 141 0.35 -16.03 6.03
CA LEU A 141 1.25 -17.17 5.97
C LEU A 141 2.64 -16.76 5.50
N LEU A 142 2.74 -16.03 4.40
CA LEU A 142 4.04 -15.61 3.84
C LEU A 142 4.80 -14.67 4.79
N LEU A 143 4.08 -13.83 5.56
CA LEU A 143 4.71 -13.01 6.60
C LEU A 143 5.24 -13.86 7.77
N LEU A 144 4.51 -14.89 8.19
CA LEU A 144 4.99 -15.83 9.20
C LEU A 144 6.25 -16.55 8.73
N LEU A 145 6.29 -17.05 7.49
CA LEU A 145 7.49 -17.67 6.94
C LEU A 145 8.67 -16.69 6.92
N TYR A 146 8.43 -15.43 6.51
CA TYR A 146 9.45 -14.38 6.52
C TYR A 146 10.00 -14.14 7.94
N GLU A 147 9.14 -14.07 8.96
CA GLU A 147 9.56 -13.91 10.36
C GLU A 147 10.37 -15.11 10.86
N LEU A 148 9.96 -16.34 10.53
CA LEU A 148 10.70 -17.55 10.92
C LEU A 148 12.13 -17.56 10.32
N VAL A 149 12.30 -17.13 9.07
CA VAL A 149 13.63 -16.99 8.47
C VAL A 149 14.44 -15.91 9.20
N ALA A 150 13.82 -14.78 9.55
CA ALA A 150 14.49 -13.75 10.32
C ALA A 150 14.93 -14.24 11.70
N GLU A 151 14.08 -14.97 12.41
CA GLU A 151 14.43 -15.60 13.69
C GLU A 151 15.60 -16.58 13.53
N GLY A 152 15.60 -17.40 12.47
CA GLY A 152 16.71 -18.29 12.12
C GLY A 152 18.03 -17.56 11.84
N GLN A 153 17.96 -16.32 11.33
CA GLN A 153 19.11 -15.43 11.14
C GLN A 153 19.48 -14.62 12.40
N GLY A 154 18.80 -14.81 13.52
CA GLY A 154 19.03 -14.08 14.77
C GLY A 154 18.49 -12.64 14.76
N VAL A 155 17.55 -12.33 13.87
CA VAL A 155 16.89 -11.02 13.77
C VAL A 155 15.53 -11.08 14.46
N SER A 156 15.38 -10.30 15.53
CA SER A 156 14.11 -10.17 16.26
C SER A 156 13.07 -9.37 15.46
N GLY A 157 11.79 -9.70 15.67
CA GLY A 157 10.66 -9.08 14.95
C GLY A 157 10.59 -7.56 15.03
N ASP A 158 11.02 -6.94 16.14
CA ASP A 158 11.07 -5.49 16.33
C ASP A 158 12.08 -4.77 15.41
N LYS A 159 13.02 -5.52 14.82
CA LYS A 159 13.98 -5.00 13.84
C LYS A 159 13.45 -5.09 12.41
N LEU A 160 12.48 -5.96 12.15
CA LEU A 160 11.96 -6.16 10.80
C LEU A 160 11.18 -4.96 10.32
N ARG A 161 11.52 -4.49 9.12
CA ARG A 161 10.86 -3.37 8.46
C ARG A 161 10.32 -3.85 7.14
N GLY A 162 9.04 -3.69 6.91
CA GLY A 162 8.48 -4.17 5.67
C GLY A 162 7.02 -3.85 5.49
N THR A 163 6.45 -4.47 4.47
CA THR A 163 5.05 -4.29 4.11
C THR A 163 4.54 -5.52 3.42
N VAL A 164 3.39 -6.00 3.84
CA VAL A 164 2.57 -6.91 3.04
C VAL A 164 1.52 -6.09 2.30
N GLN A 165 1.15 -6.48 1.08
CA GLN A 165 0.08 -5.77 0.38
C GLN A 165 -1.25 -5.98 1.10
N ASN A 166 -1.61 -7.23 1.40
CA ASN A 166 -2.71 -7.60 2.30
C ASN A 166 -4.04 -6.87 2.05
N ASP A 167 -4.28 -6.43 0.81
CA ASP A 167 -5.51 -5.76 0.40
C ASP A 167 -6.34 -6.75 -0.41
N VAL A 168 -7.19 -7.52 0.26
CA VAL A 168 -8.03 -8.54 -0.38
C VAL A 168 -9.29 -7.96 -1.04
N LEU A 169 -9.80 -6.82 -0.59
CA LEU A 169 -10.99 -6.19 -1.16
C LEU A 169 -10.78 -5.82 -2.64
N LYS A 170 -9.62 -5.26 -3.00
CA LYS A 170 -9.28 -4.99 -4.41
C LYS A 170 -9.08 -6.25 -5.24
N GLU A 171 -8.81 -7.42 -4.64
CA GLU A 171 -8.75 -8.68 -5.38
C GLU A 171 -10.12 -9.04 -5.97
N TYR A 172 -11.21 -8.89 -5.19
CA TYR A 172 -12.57 -9.16 -5.71
C TYR A 172 -13.04 -8.15 -6.76
N VAL A 173 -12.53 -6.92 -6.72
CA VAL A 173 -12.99 -5.82 -7.59
C VAL A 173 -12.21 -5.77 -8.91
N ALA A 174 -10.91 -6.05 -8.90
CA ALA A 174 -10.03 -5.72 -10.03
C ALA A 174 -9.05 -6.82 -10.45
N ARG A 175 -8.45 -7.55 -9.51
CA ARG A 175 -7.26 -8.37 -9.78
C ARG A 175 -7.51 -9.88 -9.83
N GLY A 176 -8.46 -10.38 -9.05
CA GLY A 176 -8.92 -11.77 -9.09
C GLY A 176 -8.15 -12.79 -8.23
N ASN A 177 -7.09 -12.40 -7.51
CA ASN A 177 -6.28 -13.33 -6.72
C ASN A 177 -6.79 -13.47 -5.28
N TYR A 178 -8.00 -13.99 -5.12
CA TYR A 178 -8.60 -14.30 -3.82
C TYR A 178 -8.79 -15.81 -3.63
N ILE A 179 -8.71 -16.27 -2.39
CA ILE A 179 -8.89 -17.69 -2.02
C ILE A 179 -10.22 -17.89 -1.29
N PHE A 180 -10.44 -17.12 -0.23
CA PHE A 180 -11.64 -17.27 0.62
C PHE A 180 -12.74 -16.26 0.24
N PRO A 181 -13.98 -16.45 0.70
CA PRO A 181 -15.02 -15.42 0.63
C PRO A 181 -14.63 -14.13 1.37
N PRO A 182 -15.27 -12.98 1.09
CA PRO A 182 -14.85 -11.69 1.66
C PRO A 182 -14.76 -11.63 3.18
N ARG A 183 -15.72 -12.22 3.91
CA ARG A 183 -15.76 -12.16 5.39
C ARG A 183 -14.54 -12.83 6.06
N PRO A 184 -14.21 -14.11 5.80
CA PRO A 184 -13.02 -14.73 6.38
C PRO A 184 -11.72 -14.05 5.92
N SER A 185 -11.65 -13.53 4.68
CA SER A 185 -10.47 -12.77 4.21
C SER A 185 -10.26 -11.47 5.00
N MET A 186 -11.33 -10.73 5.30
CA MET A 186 -11.27 -9.54 6.16
C MET A 186 -10.80 -9.89 7.58
N ARG A 187 -11.25 -11.02 8.13
CA ARG A 187 -10.78 -11.51 9.44
C ARG A 187 -9.27 -11.78 9.43
N LEU A 188 -8.75 -12.47 8.41
CA LEU A 188 -7.30 -12.72 8.29
C LEU A 188 -6.50 -11.41 8.18
N THR A 189 -7.06 -10.40 7.51
CA THR A 189 -6.45 -9.07 7.43
C THR A 189 -6.33 -8.43 8.82
N THR A 190 -7.40 -8.45 9.63
CA THR A 190 -7.37 -7.89 11.00
C THR A 190 -6.53 -8.71 11.97
N ASP A 191 -6.50 -10.04 11.82
CA ASP A 191 -5.60 -10.89 12.60
C ASP A 191 -4.12 -10.54 12.34
N LEU A 192 -3.76 -10.26 11.08
CA LEU A 192 -2.41 -9.82 10.72
C LEU A 192 -2.06 -8.47 11.38
N PHE A 193 -3.04 -7.57 11.51
CA PHE A 193 -2.82 -6.28 12.17
C PHE A 193 -2.47 -6.48 13.65
N ALA A 194 -3.28 -7.29 14.35
CA ALA A 194 -3.06 -7.66 15.75
C ALA A 194 -1.70 -8.36 15.94
N TYR A 195 -1.40 -9.33 15.08
CA TYR A 195 -0.14 -10.07 15.12
C TYR A 195 1.09 -9.16 14.98
N CYS A 196 1.05 -8.23 14.01
CA CYS A 196 2.14 -7.29 13.82
C CYS A 196 2.26 -6.27 14.96
N GLU A 197 1.16 -5.95 15.66
CA GLU A 197 1.21 -5.06 16.82
C GLU A 197 2.05 -5.66 17.94
N GLU A 198 1.83 -6.95 18.21
CA GLU A 198 2.52 -7.68 19.25
C GLU A 198 3.97 -8.01 18.87
N ARG A 199 4.21 -8.46 17.63
CA ARG A 199 5.48 -9.10 17.25
C ARG A 199 6.33 -8.31 16.26
N LEU A 200 5.69 -7.57 15.35
CA LEU A 200 6.34 -6.90 14.23
C LEU A 200 5.99 -5.39 14.19
N PRO A 201 6.29 -4.61 15.25
CA PRO A 201 5.74 -3.27 15.43
C PRO A 201 6.17 -2.26 14.35
N ARG A 202 7.23 -2.58 13.57
CA ARG A 202 7.72 -1.75 12.46
C ARG A 202 7.27 -2.24 11.08
N TRP A 203 6.39 -3.22 11.03
CA TRP A 203 5.81 -3.75 9.79
C TRP A 203 4.55 -2.97 9.41
N ASN A 204 4.47 -2.55 8.15
CA ASN A 204 3.24 -1.96 7.61
C ASN A 204 2.30 -3.10 7.23
N THR A 205 1.14 -3.15 7.88
CA THR A 205 0.28 -4.33 7.90
C THR A 205 -0.61 -4.44 6.66
N ILE A 206 -0.72 -3.35 5.89
CA ILE A 206 -1.48 -3.30 4.65
C ILE A 206 -0.96 -2.18 3.75
N SER A 207 -1.09 -2.41 2.44
CA SER A 207 -0.94 -1.40 1.40
C SER A 207 -2.24 -1.31 0.59
N ILE A 208 -3.14 -0.43 1.02
CA ILE A 208 -4.48 -0.23 0.42
C ILE A 208 -4.31 0.31 -1.00
N SER A 209 -4.74 -0.46 -1.99
CA SER A 209 -4.22 -0.41 -3.35
C SER A 209 -5.26 0.07 -4.38
N GLY A 210 -5.03 1.26 -4.93
CA GLY A 210 -5.72 1.78 -6.11
C GLY A 210 -5.09 1.38 -7.44
N TYR A 211 -3.81 1.00 -7.44
CA TYR A 211 -3.08 0.67 -8.66
C TYR A 211 -3.83 -0.32 -9.58
N HIS A 212 -4.25 -1.45 -9.04
CA HIS A 212 -4.91 -2.53 -9.79
C HIS A 212 -6.31 -2.11 -10.26
N ILE A 213 -7.03 -1.33 -9.44
CA ILE A 213 -8.33 -0.75 -9.80
C ILE A 213 -8.17 0.17 -11.02
N ARG A 214 -7.11 0.99 -11.03
CA ARG A 214 -6.77 1.87 -12.16
C ARG A 214 -6.40 1.08 -13.41
N GLU A 215 -5.56 0.05 -13.28
CA GLU A 215 -5.17 -0.81 -14.40
C GLU A 215 -6.36 -1.62 -14.97
N ALA A 216 -7.39 -1.90 -14.15
CA ALA A 216 -8.64 -2.51 -14.59
C ALA A 216 -9.59 -1.53 -15.32
N GLY A 217 -9.18 -0.27 -15.51
CA GLY A 217 -9.90 0.72 -16.32
C GLY A 217 -10.65 1.80 -15.53
N ALA A 218 -10.45 1.90 -14.22
CA ALA A 218 -11.04 2.97 -13.42
C ALA A 218 -10.49 4.36 -13.80
N SER A 219 -11.31 5.41 -13.69
CA SER A 219 -10.85 6.80 -13.73
C SER A 219 -10.02 7.16 -12.49
N ALA A 220 -9.26 8.27 -12.50
CA ALA A 220 -8.51 8.71 -11.32
C ALA A 220 -9.43 8.98 -10.10
N ALA A 221 -10.65 9.49 -10.35
CA ALA A 221 -11.65 9.68 -9.31
C ALA A 221 -12.18 8.35 -8.76
N GLN A 222 -12.43 7.36 -9.62
CA GLN A 222 -12.87 6.02 -9.22
C GLN A 222 -11.78 5.27 -8.45
N GLU A 223 -10.53 5.30 -8.93
CA GLU A 223 -9.37 4.77 -8.21
C GLU A 223 -9.34 5.31 -6.78
N LEU A 224 -9.43 6.63 -6.63
CA LEU A 224 -9.41 7.26 -5.31
C LEU A 224 -10.60 6.84 -4.45
N ALA A 225 -11.83 6.94 -4.98
CA ALA A 225 -13.04 6.63 -4.24
C ALA A 225 -13.07 5.17 -3.75
N PHE A 226 -12.74 4.21 -4.62
CA PHE A 226 -12.77 2.79 -4.28
C PHE A 226 -11.66 2.42 -3.30
N THR A 227 -10.46 2.99 -3.47
CA THR A 227 -9.32 2.75 -2.57
C THR A 227 -9.61 3.28 -1.16
N LEU A 228 -10.12 4.52 -1.03
CA LEU A 228 -10.49 5.08 0.27
C LEU A 228 -11.67 4.32 0.91
N SER A 229 -12.61 3.82 0.09
CA SER A 229 -13.71 2.98 0.58
C SER A 229 -13.22 1.64 1.14
N ASN A 230 -12.24 1.01 0.48
CA ASN A 230 -11.58 -0.18 1.02
C ASN A 230 -10.86 0.15 2.34
N GLY A 231 -10.13 1.26 2.40
CA GLY A 231 -9.47 1.72 3.62
C GLY A 231 -10.43 1.91 4.79
N ILE A 232 -11.58 2.53 4.53
CA ILE A 232 -12.69 2.66 5.50
C ILE A 232 -13.14 1.28 5.99
N ALA A 233 -13.40 0.34 5.08
CA ALA A 233 -13.88 -0.99 5.44
C ALA A 233 -12.85 -1.77 6.29
N TYR A 234 -11.55 -1.63 6.02
CA TYR A 234 -10.50 -2.20 6.86
C TYR A 234 -10.45 -1.57 8.26
N CYS A 235 -10.56 -0.25 8.36
CA CYS A 235 -10.60 0.44 9.65
C CYS A 235 -11.81 0.01 10.49
N GLU A 236 -12.99 -0.10 9.88
CA GLU A 236 -14.20 -0.59 10.54
C GLU A 236 -14.05 -2.02 11.04
N ALA A 237 -13.48 -2.90 10.21
CA ALA A 237 -13.21 -4.29 10.60
C ALA A 237 -12.20 -4.38 11.74
N ALA A 238 -11.12 -3.60 11.70
CA ALA A 238 -10.09 -3.57 12.74
C ALA A 238 -10.66 -3.08 14.09
N ILE A 239 -11.47 -2.01 14.08
CA ILE A 239 -12.15 -1.51 15.28
C ILE A 239 -13.13 -2.55 15.82
N ALA A 240 -13.91 -3.20 14.95
CA ALA A 240 -14.82 -4.28 15.36
C ALA A 240 -14.09 -5.49 15.95
N ALA A 241 -12.84 -5.71 15.57
CA ALA A 241 -11.94 -6.71 16.15
C ALA A 241 -11.25 -6.24 17.45
N GLY A 242 -11.51 -5.01 17.91
CA GLY A 242 -10.97 -4.46 19.16
C GLY A 242 -9.67 -3.67 19.02
N LEU A 243 -9.15 -3.46 17.81
CA LEU A 243 -7.89 -2.74 17.58
C LEU A 243 -8.07 -1.23 17.69
N SER A 244 -7.03 -0.54 18.18
CA SER A 244 -7.06 0.92 18.31
C SER A 244 -6.73 1.62 16.99
N PRO A 245 -7.58 2.56 16.51
CA PRO A 245 -7.28 3.33 15.30
C PRO A 245 -6.03 4.21 15.42
N ASP A 246 -5.66 4.61 16.64
CA ASP A 246 -4.41 5.31 16.90
C ASP A 246 -3.18 4.40 16.63
N GLU A 247 -3.27 3.09 16.91
CA GLU A 247 -2.14 2.14 16.82
C GLU A 247 -2.03 1.47 15.44
N PHE A 248 -3.14 1.05 14.84
CA PHE A 248 -3.08 0.48 13.49
C PHE A 248 -2.95 1.55 12.41
N GLY A 249 -3.44 2.78 12.67
CA GLY A 249 -3.46 3.89 11.72
C GLY A 249 -2.06 4.27 11.22
N GLU A 250 -1.06 4.28 12.12
CA GLU A 250 0.34 4.57 11.81
C GLU A 250 0.99 3.57 10.83
N ARG A 251 0.39 2.37 10.70
CA ARG A 251 0.93 1.26 9.90
C ARG A 251 0.17 1.06 8.58
N LEU A 252 -0.85 1.87 8.32
CA LEU A 252 -1.58 1.87 7.05
C LEU A 252 -0.73 2.57 5.97
N SER A 253 -0.65 1.95 4.79
CA SER A 253 -0.03 2.57 3.63
C SER A 253 -0.93 2.45 2.41
N PHE A 254 -0.65 3.27 1.39
CA PHE A 254 -1.42 3.29 0.15
C PHE A 254 -0.55 3.03 -1.07
N PHE A 255 -1.13 2.37 -2.07
CA PHE A 255 -0.47 2.11 -3.35
C PHE A 255 -1.35 2.56 -4.52
N PHE A 256 -0.98 3.68 -5.13
CA PHE A 256 -1.71 4.27 -6.26
C PHE A 256 -0.88 4.22 -7.54
N ASN A 257 -1.57 4.31 -8.67
CA ASN A 257 -0.96 4.46 -9.99
C ASN A 257 -0.58 5.94 -10.23
N ALA A 258 0.38 6.20 -11.13
CA ALA A 258 0.64 7.50 -11.71
C ALA A 258 0.47 7.41 -13.24
N HIS A 259 -0.67 7.86 -13.74
CA HIS A 259 -1.05 7.75 -15.15
C HIS A 259 -0.70 9.00 -15.98
N ASN A 260 -1.08 9.00 -17.27
CA ASN A 260 -0.67 10.00 -18.25
C ASN A 260 -1.25 11.41 -18.05
N HIS A 261 -2.36 11.56 -17.31
CA HIS A 261 -2.93 12.88 -17.01
C HIS A 261 -2.15 13.57 -15.88
N PHE A 262 -0.95 14.05 -16.20
CA PHE A 262 0.04 14.55 -15.24
C PHE A 262 -0.53 15.41 -14.10
N PHE A 263 -1.24 16.51 -14.42
CA PHE A 263 -1.78 17.41 -13.39
C PHE A 263 -2.91 16.78 -12.57
N GLN A 264 -3.70 15.91 -13.19
CA GLN A 264 -4.78 15.20 -12.50
C GLN A 264 -4.23 14.18 -11.51
N GLU A 265 -3.15 13.48 -11.86
CA GLU A 265 -2.49 12.54 -10.95
C GLU A 265 -1.85 13.29 -9.77
N VAL A 266 -1.21 14.44 -10.02
CA VAL A 266 -0.74 15.35 -8.95
C VAL A 266 -1.90 15.78 -8.05
N ALA A 267 -3.03 16.17 -8.62
CA ALA A 267 -4.23 16.55 -7.87
C ALA A 267 -4.80 15.36 -7.08
N LYS A 268 -4.84 14.16 -7.66
CA LYS A 268 -5.32 12.91 -7.03
C LYS A 268 -4.52 12.61 -5.77
N PHE A 269 -3.19 12.62 -5.83
CA PHE A 269 -2.37 12.33 -4.64
C PHE A 269 -2.55 13.38 -3.54
N ARG A 270 -2.73 14.66 -3.90
CA ARG A 270 -2.99 15.74 -2.93
C ARG A 270 -4.36 15.58 -2.29
N ALA A 271 -5.39 15.30 -3.10
CA ALA A 271 -6.74 15.05 -2.63
C ALA A 271 -6.82 13.80 -1.74
N ALA A 272 -6.11 12.73 -2.11
CA ALA A 272 -6.06 11.49 -1.33
C ALA A 272 -5.59 11.72 0.10
N ARG A 273 -4.52 12.51 0.29
CA ARG A 273 -4.01 12.83 1.63
C ARG A 273 -5.02 13.59 2.47
N ARG A 274 -5.60 14.65 1.89
CA ARG A 274 -6.61 15.45 2.58
C ARG A 274 -7.80 14.62 3.01
N LEU A 275 -8.40 13.92 2.04
CA LEU A 275 -9.60 13.11 2.28
C LEU A 275 -9.33 12.03 3.32
N TRP A 276 -8.18 11.33 3.23
CA TRP A 276 -7.86 10.31 4.22
C TRP A 276 -7.62 10.87 5.61
N ALA A 277 -6.91 12.00 5.73
CA ALA A 277 -6.68 12.65 7.02
C ALA A 277 -8.00 13.07 7.69
N GLU A 278 -8.91 13.66 6.91
CA GLU A 278 -10.26 14.01 7.36
C GLU A 278 -11.07 12.76 7.75
N ILE A 279 -11.07 11.71 6.93
CA ILE A 279 -11.75 10.44 7.20
C ILE A 279 -11.24 9.82 8.51
N MET A 280 -9.92 9.69 8.68
CA MET A 280 -9.34 9.10 9.89
C MET A 280 -9.68 9.91 11.13
N ARG A 281 -9.53 11.23 11.09
CA ARG A 281 -9.85 12.09 12.22
C ARG A 281 -11.33 12.03 12.60
N GLU A 282 -12.21 12.28 11.65
CA GLU A 282 -13.63 12.52 11.93
C GLU A 282 -14.40 11.21 12.13
N ARG A 283 -14.10 10.17 11.35
CA ARG A 283 -14.85 8.90 11.40
C ARG A 283 -14.32 7.91 12.42
N PHE A 284 -13.02 7.90 12.66
CA PHE A 284 -12.37 6.81 13.40
C PHE A 284 -11.71 7.27 14.68
N VAL A 285 -10.97 8.39 14.69
CA VAL A 285 -10.26 8.83 15.90
C VAL A 285 -11.20 9.58 16.84
N GLU A 286 -11.79 10.71 16.42
CA GLU A 286 -12.66 11.50 17.28
C GLU A 286 -13.90 10.71 17.72
N ARG A 287 -14.51 9.96 16.81
CA ARG A 287 -15.68 9.14 17.10
C ARG A 287 -15.39 8.02 18.12
N VAL A 288 -14.34 7.23 17.91
CA VAL A 288 -13.99 6.14 18.85
C VAL A 288 -13.55 6.71 20.21
N ARG A 289 -12.86 7.86 20.23
CA ARG A 289 -12.52 8.55 21.48
C ARG A 289 -13.78 8.96 22.25
N VAL A 290 -14.79 9.51 21.57
CA VAL A 290 -16.09 9.84 22.18
C VAL A 290 -16.78 8.59 22.74
N ASP A 291 -16.77 7.49 21.98
CA ASP A 291 -17.40 6.23 22.41
C ASP A 291 -16.66 5.58 23.60
N ARG A 292 -15.32 5.69 23.68
CA ARG A 292 -14.51 5.13 24.77
C ARG A 292 -14.54 5.97 26.06
N LEU A 293 -14.61 7.30 25.96
CA LEU A 293 -14.53 8.20 27.12
C LEU A 293 -15.86 8.43 27.84
N GLY A 294 -16.99 8.04 27.24
CA GLY A 294 -18.31 8.39 27.76
C GLY A 294 -18.57 9.91 27.75
N ALA A 295 -19.84 10.32 27.91
CA ALA A 295 -20.23 11.73 27.97
C ALA A 295 -19.53 12.50 29.12
N PRO A 296 -19.39 13.84 29.02
CA PRO A 296 -18.12 14.55 29.23
C PRO A 296 -17.79 14.85 30.71
N ALA A 297 -16.70 14.29 31.22
CA ALA A 297 -16.04 14.77 32.44
C ALA A 297 -14.57 15.16 32.23
N ASP A 298 -13.87 14.59 31.25
CA ASP A 298 -12.45 14.89 31.02
C ASP A 298 -12.17 15.36 29.58
N ARG A 299 -12.38 16.66 29.35
CA ARG A 299 -11.81 17.37 28.19
C ARG A 299 -10.55 18.12 28.61
N ARG A 300 -9.55 17.44 29.16
CA ARG A 300 -8.22 18.05 29.42
C ARG A 300 -7.09 17.02 29.36
N GLU A 301 -6.93 16.33 28.24
CA GLU A 301 -5.62 15.77 27.90
C GLU A 301 -5.47 15.77 26.37
N ARG A 302 -4.46 16.52 25.88
CA ARG A 302 -4.01 16.45 24.49
C ARG A 302 -3.39 15.07 24.29
N LEU A 303 -3.94 14.30 23.36
CA LEU A 303 -3.40 13.01 22.94
C LEU A 303 -2.88 13.18 21.51
N ASP A 304 -1.58 13.49 21.42
CA ASP A 304 -0.78 13.67 20.20
C ASP A 304 -0.40 12.28 19.64
N GLY A 305 -0.95 11.91 18.48
CA GLY A 305 -0.56 10.72 17.73
C GLY A 305 -0.67 10.98 16.23
N ASP A 306 0.29 10.47 15.46
CA ASP A 306 0.48 10.73 14.02
C ASP A 306 -0.38 9.80 13.13
N ALA A 307 -1.45 9.19 13.67
CA ALA A 307 -2.32 8.23 12.98
C ALA A 307 -3.03 8.75 11.71
N HIS A 308 -2.87 10.05 11.39
CA HIS A 308 -3.36 10.70 10.17
C HIS A 308 -2.33 10.71 9.03
N ASP A 309 -1.09 10.29 9.27
CA ASP A 309 -0.04 10.32 8.26
C ASP A 309 -0.27 9.29 7.16
N VAL A 310 -0.46 9.79 5.94
CA VAL A 310 -0.63 8.96 4.75
C VAL A 310 0.73 8.68 4.12
N VAL A 311 1.24 7.46 4.33
CA VAL A 311 2.38 6.95 3.55
C VAL A 311 1.89 6.51 2.16
N LEU A 312 1.98 7.42 1.20
CA LEU A 312 1.77 7.13 -0.23
C LEU A 312 3.01 6.45 -0.80
N ARG A 313 2.84 5.26 -1.37
CA ARG A 313 3.87 4.55 -2.13
C ARG A 313 3.51 4.55 -3.61
N LEU A 314 4.46 4.95 -4.44
CA LEU A 314 4.36 4.93 -5.89
C LEU A 314 5.35 3.91 -6.43
N LEU A 315 4.91 3.00 -7.28
CA LEU A 315 5.79 2.20 -8.14
C LEU A 315 5.68 2.76 -9.55
N GLY A 316 6.82 3.09 -10.15
CA GLY A 316 6.89 3.45 -11.56
C GLY A 316 7.00 2.19 -12.40
N GLY A 317 5.99 1.89 -13.22
CA GLY A 317 6.12 0.94 -14.31
C GLY A 317 6.68 1.66 -15.54
N GLU A 318 7.91 1.37 -15.95
CA GLU A 318 8.39 1.78 -17.28
C GLU A 318 7.64 0.97 -18.35
N ARG A 319 6.71 1.60 -19.08
CA ARG A 319 6.35 1.09 -20.41
C ARG A 319 7.43 1.55 -21.38
N ARG A 320 8.33 0.65 -21.78
CA ARG A 320 9.03 0.83 -23.06
C ARG A 320 8.01 0.66 -24.16
N SER A 321 7.69 1.75 -24.85
CA SER A 321 7.02 1.71 -26.15
C SER A 321 7.93 0.98 -27.13
N THR A 322 7.74 -0.34 -27.27
CA THR A 322 8.30 -1.07 -28.41
C THR A 322 7.59 -0.57 -29.65
N GLY A 323 8.38 -0.10 -30.60
CA GLY A 323 7.93 0.58 -31.80
C GLY A 323 7.13 -0.33 -32.70
N LEU A 324 6.22 0.31 -33.42
CA LEU A 324 5.78 -0.12 -34.74
C LEU A 324 7.02 -0.35 -35.62
N CYS A 325 7.23 -1.60 -36.01
CA CYS A 325 7.98 -1.96 -37.21
C CYS A 325 7.20 -3.06 -37.93
N VAL A 326 6.66 -2.65 -39.09
CA VAL A 326 5.87 -3.35 -40.12
C VAL A 326 4.43 -3.68 -39.76
#